data_AF-A0A4S4A176-F1
#
_entry.id   AF-A0A4S4A176-F1
#
_cell.length_a   1.000
_cell.length_b   1.000
_cell.length_c   1.000
_cell.angle_alpha   90.00
_cell.angle_beta   90.00
_cell.angle_gamma   90.00
#
_symmetry.space_group_name_H-M   'P 1'
#
loop_
_entity.id
_entity.type
_entity.pdbx_description
1 polymer ?
#
loop_
_entity_poly.entity_id
_entity_poly.type
_entity_poly.pdbx_seq_one_letter_code
_entity_poly.pdbx_strand_id
1 'polypeptide(L)'
;MKRTVTFGLLMVLFSWNLQAQDEQDFKQFGLQKQQEAMQKAQKEKTFSGNNNVTIQQVGYQNYTNIAVKAQQSNIDVKQLGNQNSLELYKNAREINQSLIQRGNNNNINDFSANPYSASNNQILQYGNNLNYTSYGSNSISDDMKIIQRGNSGSLLILNR
;
A
#
# COMPACT_ATOMS: atom_id res chain seq x y z
N MET A 1 5.31 83.39 -10.42
CA MET A 1 5.87 82.17 -9.78
C MET A 1 5.11 80.94 -10.28
N LYS A 2 5.86 79.86 -10.51
CA LYS A 2 5.59 78.66 -11.32
C LYS A 2 4.47 77.77 -10.77
N ARG A 3 3.53 77.30 -11.61
CA ARG A 3 2.63 76.16 -11.31
C ARG A 3 2.19 75.45 -12.61
N THR A 4 3.10 74.70 -13.23
CA THR A 4 2.78 73.86 -14.41
C THR A 4 3.61 72.56 -14.50
N VAL A 5 4.12 72.03 -13.37
CA VAL A 5 5.00 70.83 -13.38
C VAL A 5 4.35 69.58 -12.77
N THR A 6 3.13 69.65 -12.25
CA THR A 6 2.53 68.52 -11.50
C THR A 6 1.82 67.47 -12.35
N PHE A 7 1.41 67.75 -13.59
CA PHE A 7 0.65 66.80 -14.43
C PHE A 7 1.53 65.83 -15.23
N GLY A 8 2.69 66.28 -15.72
CA GLY A 8 3.62 65.43 -16.47
C GLY A 8 4.27 64.35 -15.59
N LEU A 9 4.60 64.69 -14.34
CA LEU A 9 5.21 63.75 -13.39
C LEU A 9 4.23 62.64 -12.98
N LEU A 10 2.93 62.96 -12.86
CA LEU A 10 1.88 61.99 -12.49
C LEU A 10 1.60 61.00 -13.63
N MET A 11 1.61 61.45 -14.89
CA MET A 11 1.44 60.59 -16.07
C MET A 11 2.61 59.59 -16.25
N VAL A 12 3.86 60.02 -16.00
CA VAL A 12 5.05 59.15 -16.08
C VAL A 12 5.04 58.11 -14.96
N LEU A 13 4.66 58.48 -13.74
CA LEU A 13 4.51 57.54 -12.64
C LEU A 13 3.39 56.52 -12.89
N PHE A 14 2.26 56.93 -13.49
CA PHE A 14 1.19 55.99 -13.86
C PHE A 14 1.63 54.98 -14.93
N SER A 15 2.39 55.41 -15.93
CA SER A 15 2.85 54.51 -17.00
C SER A 15 3.92 53.52 -16.53
N TRP A 16 4.79 53.89 -15.58
CA TRP A 16 5.74 52.97 -14.96
C TRP A 16 5.07 51.93 -14.04
N ASN A 17 4.02 52.32 -13.33
CA ASN A 17 3.26 51.37 -12.51
C ASN A 17 2.48 50.37 -13.38
N LEU A 18 1.93 50.80 -14.52
CA LEU A 18 1.21 49.92 -15.44
C LEU A 18 2.13 48.82 -16.03
N GLN A 19 3.32 49.21 -16.48
CA GLN A 19 4.28 48.26 -17.06
C GLN A 19 4.85 47.29 -16.00
N ALA A 20 5.01 47.73 -14.75
CA ALA A 20 5.46 46.86 -13.67
C ALA A 20 4.39 45.86 -13.23
N GLN A 21 3.10 46.21 -13.31
CA GLN A 21 1.99 45.30 -13.01
C GLN A 21 1.88 44.17 -14.05
N ASP A 22 1.96 44.50 -15.34
CA ASP A 22 1.89 43.49 -16.43
C ASP A 22 3.01 42.44 -16.33
N GLU A 23 4.23 42.86 -15.95
CA GLU A 23 5.37 41.95 -15.81
C GLU A 23 5.21 41.02 -14.58
N GLN A 24 4.60 41.51 -13.51
CA GLN A 24 4.34 40.71 -12.30
C GLN A 24 3.24 39.68 -12.54
N ASP A 25 2.14 40.08 -13.19
CA ASP A 25 1.03 39.18 -13.50
C ASP A 25 1.45 38.05 -14.45
N PHE A 26 2.29 38.35 -15.45
CA PHE A 26 2.84 37.33 -16.35
C PHE A 26 3.75 36.32 -15.62
N LYS A 27 4.61 36.78 -14.70
CA LYS A 27 5.46 35.91 -13.88
C LYS A 27 4.64 35.03 -12.94
N GLN A 28 3.60 35.61 -12.31
CA GLN A 28 2.71 34.90 -11.42
C GLN A 28 1.89 33.82 -12.15
N PHE A 29 1.42 34.12 -13.36
CA PHE A 29 0.74 33.15 -14.21
C PHE A 29 1.65 31.98 -14.63
N GLY A 30 2.92 32.27 -14.97
CA GLY A 30 3.92 31.24 -15.27
C GLY A 30 4.23 30.32 -14.09
N LEU A 31 4.40 30.90 -12.90
CA LEU A 31 4.61 30.16 -11.66
C LEU A 31 3.40 29.28 -11.29
N GLN A 32 2.19 29.80 -11.47
CA GLN A 32 0.97 29.04 -11.21
C GLN A 32 0.84 27.85 -12.16
N LYS A 33 1.09 28.03 -13.47
CA LYS A 33 1.10 26.92 -14.44
C LYS A 33 2.18 25.88 -14.13
N GLN A 34 3.35 26.32 -13.67
CA GLN A 34 4.41 25.40 -13.26
C GLN A 34 4.05 24.63 -12.00
N GLN A 35 3.39 25.26 -11.02
CA GLN A 35 2.87 24.60 -9.82
C GLN A 35 1.76 23.61 -10.15
N GLU A 36 0.83 23.95 -11.04
CA GLU A 36 -0.22 23.05 -11.51
C GLU A 36 0.36 21.85 -12.28
N ALA A 37 1.40 22.06 -13.09
CA ALA A 37 2.11 20.98 -13.78
C ALA A 37 2.88 20.08 -12.80
N MET A 38 3.53 20.64 -11.78
CA MET A 38 4.21 19.87 -10.73
C MET A 38 3.21 19.10 -9.85
N GLN A 39 2.05 19.68 -9.52
CA GLN A 39 0.99 19.00 -8.78
C GLN A 39 0.36 17.87 -9.60
N LYS A 40 0.15 18.07 -10.91
CA LYS A 40 -0.30 16.99 -11.82
C LYS A 40 0.74 15.88 -11.96
N ALA A 41 2.03 16.23 -12.08
CA ALA A 41 3.12 15.28 -12.16
C ALA A 41 3.32 14.47 -10.85
N GLN A 42 3.01 15.06 -9.69
CA GLN A 42 3.01 14.35 -8.41
C GLN A 42 1.78 13.46 -8.21
N LYS A 43 0.67 13.72 -8.91
CA LYS A 43 -0.60 12.99 -8.73
C LYS A 43 -0.73 11.71 -9.56
N GLU A 44 0.19 11.46 -10.51
CA GLU A 44 0.20 10.24 -11.31
C GLU A 44 1.43 9.36 -11.04
N LYS A 45 1.50 8.87 -9.81
CA LYS A 45 1.93 7.49 -9.57
C LYS A 45 0.76 6.73 -8.97
N THR A 46 -0.34 6.65 -9.71
CA THR A 46 -1.38 5.67 -9.42
C THR A 46 -0.71 4.31 -9.54
N PHE A 47 -0.59 3.61 -8.41
CA PHE A 47 -0.08 2.25 -8.35
C PHE A 47 -1.08 1.36 -9.10
N SER A 48 -0.98 1.31 -10.42
CA SER A 48 -1.78 0.45 -11.29
C SER A 48 -1.22 -0.97 -11.26
N GLY A 49 -1.10 -1.52 -10.05
CA GLY A 49 -0.83 -2.93 -9.83
C GLY A 49 -2.02 -3.50 -9.08
N ASN A 50 -2.66 -4.54 -9.64
CA ASN A 50 -3.70 -5.34 -8.98
C ASN A 50 -3.12 -6.19 -7.81
N ASN A 51 -1.98 -5.78 -7.26
CA ASN A 51 -1.22 -6.50 -6.24
C ASN A 51 -1.17 -5.66 -4.97
N ASN A 52 -2.00 -5.99 -3.99
CA ASN A 52 -2.09 -5.37 -2.68
C ASN A 52 -1.68 -6.36 -1.58
N VAL A 53 -0.90 -5.86 -0.62
CA VAL A 53 -0.55 -6.54 0.63
C VAL A 53 -0.80 -5.56 1.77
N THR A 54 -1.76 -5.89 2.62
CA THR A 54 -2.10 -5.10 3.82
C THR A 54 -1.69 -5.90 5.06
N ILE A 55 -0.90 -5.26 5.93
CA ILE A 55 -0.40 -5.88 7.16
C ILE A 55 -0.78 -5.00 8.34
N GLN A 56 -1.48 -5.57 9.31
CA GLN A 56 -1.78 -4.96 10.58
C GLN A 56 -1.19 -5.79 11.71
N GLN A 57 -0.34 -5.16 12.52
CA GLN A 57 0.28 -5.78 13.69
C GLN A 57 -0.08 -4.97 14.94
N VAL A 58 -0.71 -5.61 15.91
CA VAL A 58 -1.10 -5.01 17.19
C VAL A 58 -0.54 -5.87 18.32
N GLY A 59 0.41 -5.32 19.08
CA GLY A 59 1.15 -5.99 20.16
C GLY A 59 2.66 -5.92 19.94
N TYR A 60 3.41 -6.75 20.66
CA TYR A 60 4.88 -6.72 20.68
C TYR A 60 5.49 -7.88 19.88
N GLN A 61 6.59 -7.59 19.17
CA GLN A 61 7.42 -8.60 18.50
C GLN A 61 6.68 -9.50 17.50
N ASN A 62 5.64 -9.00 16.84
CA ASN A 62 5.07 -9.71 15.70
C ASN A 62 6.02 -9.61 14.49
N TYR A 63 6.11 -10.68 13.71
CA TYR A 63 6.95 -10.79 12.53
C TYR A 63 6.11 -11.18 11.31
N THR A 64 6.38 -10.54 10.18
CA THR A 64 5.76 -10.87 8.89
C THR A 64 6.79 -10.73 7.79
N ASN A 65 6.92 -11.77 6.98
CA ASN A 65 7.71 -11.78 5.75
C ASN A 65 6.89 -12.38 4.61
N ILE A 66 6.73 -11.62 3.54
CA ILE A 66 5.88 -11.97 2.41
C ILE A 66 6.65 -11.72 1.11
N ALA A 67 6.83 -12.75 0.29
CA ALA A 67 7.27 -12.60 -1.09
C ALA A 67 6.27 -13.25 -2.04
N VAL A 68 5.73 -12.44 -2.95
CA VAL A 68 4.68 -12.86 -3.87
C VAL A 68 5.00 -12.50 -5.32
N LYS A 69 4.68 -13.42 -6.23
CA LYS A 69 4.71 -13.22 -7.68
C LYS A 69 3.35 -13.64 -8.25
N ALA A 70 2.57 -12.67 -8.71
CA ALA A 70 1.26 -12.90 -9.32
C ALA A 70 0.87 -11.81 -10.31
N GLN A 71 -0.09 -12.12 -11.19
CA GLN A 71 -0.72 -11.12 -12.07
C GLN A 71 -1.67 -10.22 -11.27
N GLN A 72 -2.36 -10.81 -10.28
CA GLN A 72 -3.23 -10.13 -9.34
C GLN A 72 -3.06 -10.75 -7.94
N SER A 73 -2.96 -9.92 -6.91
CA SER A 73 -2.86 -10.37 -5.52
C SER A 73 -3.61 -9.44 -4.58
N ASN A 74 -4.34 -10.01 -3.63
CA ASN A 74 -4.88 -9.30 -2.49
C ASN A 74 -4.59 -10.14 -1.25
N ILE A 75 -3.71 -9.64 -0.39
CA ILE A 75 -3.28 -10.35 0.82
C ILE A 75 -3.56 -9.45 2.02
N ASP A 76 -4.39 -9.92 2.95
CA ASP A 76 -4.73 -9.23 4.19
C ASP A 76 -4.19 -10.03 5.38
N VAL A 77 -3.29 -9.42 6.16
CA VAL A 77 -2.68 -10.03 7.34
C VAL A 77 -3.03 -9.23 8.59
N LYS A 78 -3.54 -9.92 9.59
CA LYS A 78 -3.85 -9.35 10.91
C LYS A 78 -3.22 -10.17 12.03
N GLN A 79 -2.19 -9.61 12.67
CA GLN A 79 -1.53 -10.18 13.85
C GLN A 79 -1.96 -9.39 15.10
N LEU A 80 -2.78 -10.01 15.94
CA LEU A 80 -3.42 -9.41 17.12
C LEU A 80 -2.94 -10.14 18.38
N GLY A 81 -1.89 -9.62 19.01
CA GLY A 81 -1.21 -10.18 20.18
C GLY A 81 0.30 -10.07 20.05
N ASN A 82 1.04 -10.90 20.78
CA ASN A 82 2.50 -10.81 20.83
C ASN A 82 3.18 -11.99 20.16
N GLN A 83 4.36 -11.78 19.59
CA GLN A 83 5.25 -12.84 19.09
C GLN A 83 4.60 -13.74 18.04
N ASN A 84 3.61 -13.24 17.28
CA ASN A 84 3.09 -14.00 16.15
C ASN A 84 4.03 -13.86 14.95
N SER A 85 4.21 -14.94 14.20
CA SER A 85 5.09 -15.00 13.04
C SER A 85 4.34 -15.48 11.80
N LEU A 86 4.65 -14.85 10.66
CA LEU A 86 4.15 -15.21 9.35
C LEU A 86 5.30 -15.23 8.34
N GLU A 87 5.47 -16.35 7.65
CA GLU A 87 6.24 -16.48 6.41
C GLU A 87 5.32 -16.92 5.27
N LEU A 88 5.25 -16.11 4.22
CA LEU A 88 4.40 -16.35 3.05
C LEU A 88 5.23 -16.23 1.77
N TYR A 89 5.41 -17.34 1.05
CA TYR A 89 6.05 -17.33 -0.26
C TYR A 89 5.11 -17.91 -1.32
N LYS A 90 4.66 -17.07 -2.26
CA LYS A 90 3.68 -17.46 -3.27
C LYS A 90 4.11 -17.10 -4.68
N ASN A 91 3.98 -18.03 -5.60
CA ASN A 91 3.97 -17.77 -7.04
C ASN A 91 2.70 -18.39 -7.64
N ALA A 92 1.79 -17.55 -8.11
CA ALA A 92 0.45 -17.95 -8.57
C ALA A 92 -0.06 -17.02 -9.67
N ARG A 93 -1.10 -17.43 -10.41
CA ARG A 93 -1.77 -16.53 -11.38
C ARG A 93 -2.49 -15.41 -10.64
N GLU A 94 -3.26 -15.80 -9.63
CA GLU A 94 -4.09 -14.93 -8.80
C GLU A 94 -3.97 -15.35 -7.33
N ILE A 95 -3.93 -14.38 -6.42
CA ILE A 95 -3.87 -14.62 -4.98
C ILE A 95 -4.97 -13.80 -4.29
N ASN A 96 -5.82 -14.44 -3.50
CA ASN A 96 -6.74 -13.75 -2.61
C ASN A 96 -6.70 -14.41 -1.24
N GLN A 97 -5.91 -13.86 -0.32
CA GLN A 97 -5.56 -14.54 0.92
C GLN A 97 -5.81 -13.67 2.13
N SER A 98 -6.44 -14.24 3.16
CA SER A 98 -6.61 -13.58 4.46
C SER A 98 -6.02 -14.44 5.57
N LEU A 99 -5.10 -13.86 6.34
CA LEU A 99 -4.40 -14.53 7.44
C LEU A 99 -4.63 -13.76 8.73
N ILE A 100 -5.20 -14.43 9.74
CA ILE A 100 -5.49 -13.83 11.05
C ILE A 100 -4.86 -14.67 12.15
N GLN A 101 -4.00 -14.06 12.95
CA GLN A 101 -3.42 -14.63 14.16
C GLN A 101 -3.90 -13.81 15.36
N ARG A 102 -4.75 -14.39 16.22
CA ARG A 102 -5.21 -13.74 17.46
C ARG A 102 -4.73 -14.55 18.67
N GLY A 103 -3.91 -13.91 19.48
CA GLY A 103 -3.25 -14.49 20.66
C GLY A 103 -1.73 -14.39 20.52
N ASN A 104 -0.99 -15.24 21.22
CA ASN A 104 0.46 -15.10 21.34
C ASN A 104 1.22 -16.31 20.79
N ASN A 105 2.41 -16.05 20.24
CA ASN A 105 3.34 -17.09 19.79
C ASN A 105 2.72 -18.05 18.76
N ASN A 106 1.84 -17.55 17.88
CA ASN A 106 1.34 -18.36 16.77
C ASN A 106 2.25 -18.21 15.55
N ASN A 107 2.39 -19.28 14.76
CA ASN A 107 3.23 -19.31 13.57
C ASN A 107 2.44 -19.81 12.36
N ILE A 108 2.60 -19.11 11.23
CA ILE A 108 2.07 -19.50 9.92
C ILE A 108 3.23 -19.51 8.92
N ASN A 109 3.42 -20.66 8.27
CA ASN A 109 4.32 -20.85 7.15
C ASN A 109 3.50 -21.33 5.95
N ASP A 110 3.41 -20.55 4.88
CA ASP A 110 2.61 -20.94 3.70
C ASP A 110 3.37 -20.71 2.40
N PHE A 111 3.67 -21.82 1.72
CA PHE A 111 4.58 -21.85 0.58
C PHE A 111 3.94 -22.53 -0.61
N SER A 112 3.81 -21.82 -1.73
CA SER A 112 3.39 -22.45 -2.99
C SER A 112 4.01 -21.78 -4.21
N ALA A 113 4.25 -22.57 -5.26
CA ALA A 113 4.87 -22.12 -6.49
C ALA A 113 4.21 -22.76 -7.72
N ASN A 114 2.97 -22.37 -8.00
CA ASN A 114 2.25 -22.77 -9.20
C ASN A 114 1.72 -21.53 -9.93
N PRO A 115 2.45 -21.00 -10.94
CA PRO A 115 2.08 -19.75 -11.62
C PRO A 115 0.78 -19.86 -12.46
N TYR A 116 0.19 -21.05 -12.57
CA TYR A 116 -1.02 -21.31 -13.35
C TYR A 116 -2.29 -21.41 -12.50
N SER A 117 -2.16 -21.68 -11.19
CA SER A 117 -3.31 -21.79 -10.30
C SER A 117 -3.68 -20.47 -9.64
N ALA A 118 -4.92 -20.39 -9.16
CA ALA A 118 -5.29 -19.41 -8.15
C ALA A 118 -4.86 -19.92 -6.76
N SER A 119 -4.73 -18.99 -5.81
CA SER A 119 -4.50 -19.27 -4.40
C SER A 119 -5.44 -18.40 -3.59
N ASN A 120 -6.69 -18.84 -3.49
CA ASN A 120 -7.71 -18.17 -2.69
C ASN A 120 -7.87 -18.93 -1.38
N ASN A 121 -7.38 -18.43 -0.25
CA ASN A 121 -7.56 -19.18 1.01
C ASN A 121 -7.57 -18.30 2.25
N GLN A 122 -8.05 -18.87 3.34
CA GLN A 122 -8.11 -18.19 4.63
C GLN A 122 -7.50 -19.05 5.73
N ILE A 123 -6.63 -18.46 6.53
CA ILE A 123 -5.99 -19.13 7.68
C ILE A 123 -6.27 -18.29 8.93
N LEU A 124 -6.97 -18.87 9.90
CA LEU A 124 -7.39 -18.20 11.12
C LEU A 124 -6.91 -19.00 12.34
N GLN A 125 -6.00 -18.42 13.12
CA GLN A 125 -5.51 -18.95 14.39
C GLN A 125 -6.07 -18.14 15.56
N TYR A 126 -6.74 -18.81 16.50
CA TYR A 126 -7.28 -18.21 17.72
C TYR A 126 -6.77 -18.96 18.96
N GLY A 127 -5.77 -18.40 19.63
CA GLY A 127 -5.14 -19.05 20.75
C GLY A 127 -3.66 -18.75 20.87
N ASN A 128 -2.93 -19.63 21.55
CA ASN A 128 -1.49 -19.47 21.75
C ASN A 128 -0.73 -20.70 21.26
N ASN A 129 0.52 -20.49 20.85
CA ASN A 129 1.43 -21.58 20.44
C ASN A 129 0.89 -22.44 19.29
N LEU A 130 0.05 -21.87 18.41
CA LEU A 130 -0.50 -22.59 17.26
C LEU A 130 0.47 -22.52 16.08
N ASN A 131 0.70 -23.65 15.43
CA ASN A 131 1.56 -23.74 14.25
C ASN A 131 0.76 -24.22 13.04
N TYR A 132 0.91 -23.51 11.92
CA TYR A 132 0.40 -23.91 10.62
C TYR A 132 1.54 -23.92 9.62
N THR A 133 1.67 -25.01 8.87
CA THR A 133 2.59 -25.09 7.75
C THR A 133 1.88 -25.68 6.54
N SER A 134 2.00 -25.03 5.38
CA SER A 134 1.46 -25.51 4.11
C SER A 134 2.50 -25.46 3.01
N TYR A 135 2.54 -26.53 2.20
CA TYR A 135 3.37 -26.62 1.01
C TYR A 135 2.52 -26.96 -0.23
N GLY A 136 2.81 -26.27 -1.32
CA GLY A 136 2.21 -26.50 -2.63
C GLY A 136 0.80 -25.92 -2.78
N SER A 137 0.15 -26.26 -3.89
CA SER A 137 -1.18 -25.76 -4.24
C SER A 137 -1.86 -26.67 -5.26
N ASN A 138 -3.14 -26.98 -5.05
CA ASN A 138 -4.02 -27.71 -5.96
C ASN A 138 -5.45 -27.18 -5.88
N SER A 139 -6.37 -27.81 -6.62
CA SER A 139 -7.78 -27.39 -6.68
C SER A 139 -8.54 -27.50 -5.36
N ILE A 140 -8.05 -28.29 -4.39
CA ILE A 140 -8.67 -28.40 -3.05
C ILE A 140 -8.18 -27.27 -2.13
N SER A 141 -6.92 -26.88 -2.27
CA SER A 141 -6.34 -25.77 -1.50
C SER A 141 -6.86 -24.39 -1.93
N ASP A 142 -7.38 -24.31 -3.15
CA ASP A 142 -8.13 -23.15 -3.61
C ASP A 142 -9.49 -23.12 -2.90
N ASP A 143 -9.89 -21.94 -2.43
CA ASP A 143 -11.01 -21.67 -1.54
C ASP A 143 -10.97 -22.35 -0.16
N MET A 144 -9.83 -22.92 0.23
CA MET A 144 -9.69 -23.56 1.54
C MET A 144 -9.77 -22.54 2.69
N LYS A 145 -10.50 -22.92 3.75
CA LYS A 145 -10.55 -22.17 5.01
C LYS A 145 -10.11 -23.03 6.18
N ILE A 146 -9.01 -22.62 6.80
CA ILE A 146 -8.44 -23.26 7.99
C ILE A 146 -8.76 -22.41 9.22
N ILE A 147 -9.34 -23.05 10.24
CA ILE A 147 -9.61 -22.42 11.53
C ILE A 147 -9.01 -23.29 12.63
N GLN A 148 -7.97 -22.79 13.28
CA GLN A 148 -7.28 -23.45 14.37
C GLN A 148 -7.56 -22.71 15.68
N ARG A 149 -7.98 -23.44 16.72
CA ARG A 149 -8.27 -22.88 18.05
C ARG A 149 -7.59 -23.67 19.15
N GLY A 150 -7.25 -23.00 20.26
CA GLY A 150 -6.78 -23.66 21.49
C GLY A 150 -5.38 -23.22 21.90
N ASN A 151 -4.63 -24.13 22.56
CA ASN A 151 -3.27 -23.87 23.00
C ASN A 151 -2.37 -25.03 22.55
N SER A 152 -1.28 -24.71 21.86
CA SER A 152 -0.22 -25.67 21.48
C SER A 152 -0.59 -26.75 20.44
N GLY A 153 -1.28 -26.38 19.36
CA GLY A 153 -1.61 -27.29 18.25
C GLY A 153 -0.78 -27.05 16.99
N SER A 154 -0.59 -28.08 16.16
CA SER A 154 0.12 -27.98 14.87
C SER A 154 -0.69 -28.58 13.73
N LEU A 155 -0.70 -27.93 12.57
CA LEU A 155 -1.30 -28.43 11.33
C LEU A 155 -0.28 -28.35 10.18
N LEU A 156 -0.12 -29.47 9.47
CA LEU A 156 0.70 -29.57 8.25
C LEU A 156 -0.20 -29.95 7.06
N ILE A 157 -0.15 -29.17 5.99
CA ILE A 157 -0.86 -29.44 4.74
C ILE A 157 0.14 -29.61 3.61
N LEU A 158 -0.04 -30.67 2.82
CA LEU A 158 0.74 -30.96 1.63
C LEU A 158 -0.19 -31.02 0.42
N ASN A 159 -0.18 -29.95 -0.38
CA ASN A 159 -0.96 -29.83 -1.60
C ASN A 159 -0.06 -30.18 -2.79
N ARG A 160 -0.49 -31.12 -3.62
CA ARG A 160 0.20 -31.56 -4.84
C ARG A 160 -0.75 -31.52 -6.02
#